data_AF-A0A953Z4T7-F1
#
_entry.id   AF-A0A953Z4T7-F1
#
_cell.length_a   1.000
_cell.length_b   1.000
_cell.length_c   1.000
_cell.angle_alpha   90.00
_cell.angle_beta   90.00
_cell.angle_gamma   90.00
#
_symmetry.space_group_name_H-M   'P 1'
#
loop_
_entity.id
_entity.type
_entity.pdbx_description
1 polymer ?
#
loop_
_entity_poly.entity_id
_entity_poly.type
_entity_poly.pdbx_seq_one_letter_code
_entity_poly.pdbx_strand_id
1 'polypeptide(L)'
;MIVDVRRPRGQAGFTMVEMTIVLVVLSVLSVMIVHSIKGLASTQTYTRGQARVLEIADRIAQDVARDVRFAVRAYVEDPDDRAFFNYLSLPKFMLSGTNRLPLISELGMFDVDPPDQRYTGNTLALVTTLPHITIDVSGDGSKNYKRVDTFQFLIYYVTIRADGRPDLGRWCSTPVASYSEIMSISNETQRARVIAKLAQEGCCCAWDQTKPADAAFYTLDASRGQMDLATASQKPVRQADDLSIRNMLADRHVEIAENGTGRVAVPKFARPESGFPHGFEIRIDGPGSGRLVLIRLVVSKRTGDRVTNSAQVLRIVPLRDV
;
A
#
# COMPACT_ATOMS: atom_id res chain seq x y z
N MET A 1 -53.67 25.02 74.69
CA MET A 1 -52.43 24.78 73.93
C MET A 1 -51.98 23.36 74.26
N ILE A 2 -52.32 22.38 73.41
CA ILE A 2 -52.03 20.96 73.62
C ILE A 2 -50.91 20.60 72.64
N VAL A 3 -49.77 20.19 73.18
CA VAL A 3 -48.59 19.73 72.43
C VAL A 3 -48.78 18.25 72.14
N ASP A 4 -49.03 17.91 70.88
CA ASP A 4 -49.14 16.53 70.40
C ASP A 4 -47.74 15.94 70.20
N VAL A 5 -47.30 15.13 71.17
CA VAL A 5 -46.01 14.42 71.14
C VAL A 5 -46.17 13.13 70.35
N ARG A 6 -45.83 13.16 69.06
CA ARG A 6 -45.73 11.95 68.24
C ARG A 6 -44.63 11.03 68.78
N ARG A 7 -45.01 9.89 69.37
CA ARG A 7 -44.08 8.84 69.78
C ARG A 7 -43.30 8.30 68.57
N PRO A 8 -41.98 8.05 68.68
CA PRO A 8 -41.23 7.39 67.63
C PRO A 8 -41.77 5.96 67.46
N ARG A 9 -42.19 5.63 66.24
CA ARG A 9 -42.52 4.24 65.85
C ARG A 9 -41.26 3.39 66.05
N GLY A 10 -41.40 2.27 66.76
CA GLY A 10 -40.29 1.36 67.04
C GLY A 10 -39.54 0.98 65.77
N GLN A 11 -38.23 1.25 65.76
CA GLN A 11 -37.32 0.72 64.76
C GLN A 11 -37.29 -0.80 64.94
N ALA A 12 -37.97 -1.54 64.06
CA ALA A 12 -37.77 -2.97 63.95
C ALA A 12 -36.32 -3.21 63.48
N GLY A 13 -35.50 -3.83 64.32
CA GLY A 13 -34.15 -4.23 63.94
C GLY A 13 -34.18 -5.31 62.86
N PHE A 14 -33.26 -5.23 61.89
CA PHE A 14 -33.08 -6.27 60.88
C PHE A 14 -32.77 -7.61 61.55
N THR A 15 -33.46 -8.66 61.13
CA THR A 15 -33.16 -10.02 61.57
C THR A 15 -31.86 -10.52 60.93
N MET A 16 -31.10 -11.37 61.62
CA MET A 16 -29.87 -11.97 61.08
C MET A 16 -30.08 -12.69 59.74
N VAL A 17 -31.28 -13.24 59.54
CA VAL A 17 -31.68 -13.92 58.30
C VAL A 17 -31.82 -12.91 57.15
N GLU A 18 -32.46 -11.76 57.39
CA GLU A 18 -32.57 -10.69 56.38
C GLU A 18 -31.19 -10.14 56.00
N MET A 19 -30.28 -9.93 56.96
CA MET A 19 -28.90 -9.54 56.64
C MET A 19 -28.20 -10.57 55.76
N THR A 20 -28.37 -11.86 56.06
CA THR A 20 -27.74 -12.94 55.27
C THR A 20 -28.27 -12.94 53.84
N ILE A 21 -29.59 -12.80 53.65
CA ILE A 21 -30.20 -12.73 52.32
C ILE A 21 -29.70 -11.49 51.55
N VAL A 22 -29.63 -10.33 52.21
CA VAL A 22 -29.13 -9.09 51.60
C VAL A 22 -27.68 -9.25 51.16
N LEU A 23 -26.81 -9.85 51.98
CA LEU A 23 -25.41 -10.10 51.62
C LEU A 23 -25.27 -11.05 50.42
N VAL A 24 -26.07 -12.12 50.36
CA VAL A 24 -26.06 -13.03 49.20
C VAL A 24 -26.50 -12.29 47.94
N VAL A 25 -27.59 -11.53 47.99
CA VAL A 25 -28.08 -10.74 46.84
C VAL A 25 -27.04 -9.71 46.40
N LEU A 26 -26.43 -8.97 47.33
CA LEU A 26 -25.38 -8.00 47.03
C LEU A 26 -24.13 -8.67 46.43
N SER A 27 -23.77 -9.87 46.88
CA SER A 27 -22.63 -10.62 46.32
C SER A 27 -22.88 -11.03 44.87
N VAL A 28 -24.07 -11.55 44.56
CA VAL A 28 -24.47 -11.92 43.20
C VAL A 28 -24.52 -10.69 42.30
N LEU A 29 -25.14 -9.60 42.77
CA LEU A 29 -25.18 -8.33 42.04
C LEU A 29 -23.77 -7.78 41.77
N SER A 30 -22.87 -7.84 42.74
CA SER A 30 -21.49 -7.40 42.58
C SER A 30 -20.76 -8.21 41.50
N VAL A 31 -20.93 -9.54 41.50
CA VAL A 31 -20.36 -10.41 40.46
C VAL A 31 -20.94 -10.07 39.08
N MET A 32 -22.25 -9.85 38.97
CA MET A 32 -22.90 -9.44 37.72
C MET A 32 -22.41 -8.09 37.20
N ILE A 33 -22.22 -7.10 38.10
CA ILE A 33 -21.69 -5.78 37.75
C ILE A 33 -20.26 -5.91 37.25
N VAL A 34 -19.40 -6.67 37.94
CA VAL A 34 -18.00 -6.88 37.50
C VAL A 34 -17.95 -7.56 36.13
N HIS A 35 -18.78 -8.58 35.88
CA HIS A 35 -18.84 -9.23 34.56
C HIS A 35 -19.34 -8.26 33.48
N SER A 36 -20.37 -7.46 33.77
CA SER A 36 -20.89 -6.44 32.85
C SER A 36 -19.83 -5.38 32.52
N ILE A 37 -19.10 -4.87 33.53
CA ILE A 37 -18.01 -3.89 33.33
C ILE A 37 -16.89 -4.49 32.49
N LYS A 38 -16.47 -5.73 32.77
CA LYS A 38 -15.46 -6.44 31.97
C LYS A 38 -15.94 -6.63 30.52
N GLY A 39 -17.20 -7.01 30.32
CA GLY A 39 -17.84 -7.13 29.01
C GLY A 39 -17.84 -5.81 28.23
N LEU A 40 -18.24 -4.72 28.88
CA LEU A 40 -18.24 -3.38 28.29
C LEU A 40 -16.82 -2.90 27.94
N ALA A 41 -15.87 -3.06 28.85
CA ALA A 41 -14.47 -2.68 28.63
C ALA A 41 -13.84 -3.47 27.47
N SER A 42 -14.13 -4.78 27.37
CA SER A 42 -13.66 -5.62 26.28
C SER A 42 -14.26 -5.21 24.94
N THR A 43 -15.57 -4.92 24.90
CA THR A 43 -16.27 -4.43 23.70
C THR A 43 -15.73 -3.08 23.25
N GLN A 44 -15.54 -2.13 24.18
CA GLN A 44 -14.97 -0.82 23.85
C GLN A 44 -13.54 -0.94 23.31
N THR A 45 -12.72 -1.81 23.90
CA THR A 45 -11.35 -2.07 23.43
C THR A 45 -11.35 -2.69 22.03
N TYR A 46 -12.24 -3.65 21.79
CA TYR A 46 -12.42 -4.26 20.47
C TYR A 46 -12.87 -3.22 19.43
N THR A 47 -13.87 -2.40 19.72
CA THR A 47 -14.36 -1.35 18.81
C THR A 47 -13.28 -0.33 18.49
N ARG A 48 -12.50 0.12 19.49
CA ARG A 48 -11.36 1.04 19.27
C ARG A 48 -10.26 0.38 18.43
N GLY A 49 -9.94 -0.88 18.70
CA GLY A 49 -8.98 -1.66 17.92
C GLY A 49 -9.42 -1.80 16.47
N GLN A 50 -10.69 -2.11 16.25
CA GLN A 50 -11.29 -2.25 14.92
C GLN A 50 -11.26 -0.94 14.13
N ALA A 51 -11.64 0.17 14.75
CA ALA A 51 -11.59 1.49 14.13
C ALA A 51 -10.17 1.87 13.70
N ARG A 52 -9.17 1.60 14.57
CA ARG A 52 -7.75 1.88 14.25
C ARG A 52 -7.25 1.03 13.09
N VAL A 53 -7.58 -0.26 13.05
CA VAL A 53 -7.16 -1.16 11.96
C VAL A 53 -7.79 -0.71 10.63
N LEU A 54 -9.07 -0.32 10.65
CA LEU A 54 -9.75 0.23 9.48
C LEU A 54 -9.12 1.54 9.00
N GLU A 55 -8.80 2.46 9.91
CA GLU A 55 -8.15 3.73 9.55
C GLU A 55 -6.78 3.51 8.88
N ILE A 56 -5.98 2.56 9.40
CA ILE A 56 -4.69 2.21 8.81
C ILE A 56 -4.88 1.61 7.42
N ALA A 57 -5.81 0.66 7.28
CA ALA A 57 -6.13 0.03 6.00
C ALA A 57 -6.56 1.07 4.96
N ASP A 58 -7.43 1.99 5.36
CA ASP A 58 -7.97 3.01 4.46
C ASP A 58 -6.89 4.00 4.04
N ARG A 59 -6.04 4.45 4.96
CA ARG A 59 -4.93 5.34 4.63
C ARG A 59 -3.98 4.72 3.62
N ILE A 60 -3.62 3.44 3.81
CA ILE A 60 -2.74 2.72 2.88
C ILE A 60 -3.44 2.56 1.52
N ALA A 61 -4.70 2.13 1.50
CA ALA A 61 -5.46 2.00 0.26
C ALA A 61 -5.62 3.35 -0.48
N GLN A 62 -5.76 4.46 0.24
CA GLN A 62 -5.79 5.80 -0.32
C GLN A 62 -4.43 6.21 -0.91
N ASP A 63 -3.32 5.87 -0.27
CA ASP A 63 -1.98 6.15 -0.79
C ASP A 63 -1.72 5.33 -2.08
N VAL A 64 -2.05 4.04 -2.10
CA VAL A 64 -1.98 3.20 -3.31
C VAL A 64 -2.89 3.77 -4.41
N ALA A 65 -4.13 4.13 -4.07
CA ALA A 65 -5.07 4.70 -5.03
C ALA A 65 -4.61 6.05 -5.59
N ARG A 66 -3.92 6.88 -4.78
CA ARG A 66 -3.33 8.13 -5.24
C ARG A 66 -2.25 7.86 -6.28
N ASP A 67 -1.36 6.91 -6.00
CA ASP A 67 -0.27 6.56 -6.92
C ASP A 67 -0.79 5.97 -8.24
N VAL A 68 -1.85 5.16 -8.20
CA VAL A 68 -2.56 4.68 -9.41
C VAL A 68 -3.11 5.84 -10.25
N ARG A 69 -3.65 6.89 -9.64
CA ARG A 69 -4.18 8.05 -10.40
C ARG A 69 -3.08 8.85 -11.11
N PHE A 70 -1.86 8.84 -10.59
CA PHE A 70 -0.69 9.48 -11.19
C PHE A 70 0.17 8.52 -12.01
N ALA A 71 -0.30 7.29 -12.21
CA ALA A 71 0.40 6.32 -13.02
C ALA A 71 0.33 6.74 -14.50
N VAL A 72 1.50 6.76 -15.14
CA VAL A 72 1.69 6.86 -16.59
C VAL A 72 1.72 5.47 -17.20
N ARG A 73 2.15 4.46 -16.44
CA ARG A 73 2.17 3.06 -16.85
C ARG A 73 1.85 2.14 -15.70
N ALA A 74 1.09 1.08 -15.95
CA ALA A 74 0.90 -0.04 -15.05
C ALA A 74 1.42 -1.31 -15.73
N TYR A 75 2.23 -2.08 -15.02
CA TYR A 75 2.79 -3.34 -15.51
C TYR A 75 1.89 -4.51 -15.17
N VAL A 76 1.73 -5.41 -16.13
CA VAL A 76 0.92 -6.62 -16.00
C VAL A 76 1.76 -7.86 -16.27
N GLU A 77 1.19 -9.04 -16.07
CA GLU A 77 1.86 -10.32 -16.33
C GLU A 77 1.91 -10.65 -17.84
N ASP A 78 2.40 -9.70 -18.63
CA ASP A 78 2.68 -9.85 -20.06
C ASP A 78 4.20 -10.07 -20.27
N PRO A 79 4.67 -10.80 -21.30
CA PRO A 79 6.09 -11.03 -21.52
C PRO A 79 6.93 -9.74 -21.59
N ASP A 80 6.42 -8.68 -22.23
CA ASP A 80 7.16 -7.42 -22.39
C ASP A 80 7.26 -6.66 -21.05
N ASP A 81 6.13 -6.56 -20.34
CA ASP A 81 6.08 -5.94 -19.01
C ASP A 81 6.90 -6.70 -17.98
N ARG A 82 6.93 -8.03 -18.07
CA ARG A 82 7.76 -8.88 -17.22
C ARG A 82 9.23 -8.72 -17.53
N ALA A 83 9.60 -8.55 -18.81
CA ALA A 83 10.97 -8.23 -19.19
C ALA A 83 11.39 -6.88 -18.58
N PHE A 84 10.53 -5.86 -18.62
CA PHE A 84 10.75 -4.59 -17.93
C PHE A 84 10.91 -4.76 -16.42
N PHE A 85 9.98 -5.47 -15.78
CA PHE A 85 9.99 -5.71 -14.34
C PHE A 85 11.26 -6.44 -13.89
N ASN A 86 11.74 -7.41 -14.67
CA ASN A 86 12.98 -8.14 -14.40
C ASN A 86 14.24 -7.32 -14.68
N TYR A 87 14.16 -6.34 -15.59
CA TYR A 87 15.27 -5.44 -15.92
C TYR A 87 15.48 -4.38 -14.83
N LEU A 88 14.42 -4.03 -14.09
CA LEU A 88 14.55 -3.24 -12.87
C LEU A 88 15.42 -3.98 -11.87
N SER A 89 16.26 -3.24 -11.14
CA SER A 89 17.20 -3.81 -10.19
C SER A 89 16.56 -4.17 -8.86
N LEU A 90 15.48 -4.92 -8.93
CA LEU A 90 14.67 -5.32 -7.80
C LEU A 90 15.42 -6.34 -6.94
N PRO A 91 15.31 -6.23 -5.61
CA PRO A 91 15.69 -7.30 -4.71
C PRO A 91 15.06 -8.64 -5.11
N LYS A 92 15.83 -9.73 -5.03
CA LYS A 92 15.42 -11.07 -5.47
C LYS A 92 14.12 -11.56 -4.84
N PHE A 93 13.81 -11.15 -3.61
CA PHE A 93 12.58 -11.54 -2.93
C PHE A 93 11.32 -10.93 -3.57
N MET A 94 11.42 -9.80 -4.29
CA MET A 94 10.28 -9.26 -5.05
C MET A 94 10.01 -10.08 -6.31
N LEU A 95 11.03 -10.77 -6.84
CA LEU A 95 10.93 -11.63 -8.02
C LEU A 95 10.51 -13.07 -7.68
N SER A 96 10.22 -13.38 -6.40
CA SER A 96 9.77 -14.71 -5.99
C SER A 96 8.41 -15.04 -6.62
N GLY A 97 8.16 -16.29 -6.99
CA GLY A 97 6.91 -16.72 -7.65
C GLY A 97 5.61 -16.54 -6.85
N THR A 98 5.71 -16.16 -5.57
CA THR A 98 4.58 -15.75 -4.73
C THR A 98 4.10 -14.33 -5.05
N ASN A 99 4.96 -13.46 -5.61
CA ASN A 99 4.63 -12.11 -6.06
C ASN A 99 4.34 -12.15 -7.55
N ARG A 100 3.09 -11.86 -7.91
CA ARG A 100 2.55 -11.99 -9.27
C ARG A 100 1.87 -10.69 -9.68
N LEU A 101 2.17 -10.24 -10.89
CA LEU A 101 1.50 -9.08 -11.49
C LEU A 101 0.08 -9.48 -11.90
N PRO A 102 -0.90 -8.56 -11.91
CA PRO A 102 -2.24 -8.86 -12.42
C PRO A 102 -2.19 -9.13 -13.93
N LEU A 103 -3.20 -9.84 -14.44
CA LEU A 103 -3.50 -9.87 -15.88
C LEU A 103 -4.64 -8.90 -16.16
N ILE A 104 -4.68 -8.36 -17.38
CA ILE A 104 -5.76 -7.48 -17.82
C ILE A 104 -6.95 -8.33 -18.23
N SER A 105 -8.12 -8.00 -17.69
CA SER A 105 -9.40 -8.55 -18.12
C SER A 105 -10.16 -7.48 -18.91
N GLU A 106 -10.83 -7.86 -20.00
CA GLU A 106 -11.64 -6.93 -20.81
C GLU A 106 -13.14 -7.10 -20.53
N LEU A 107 -13.50 -7.81 -19.46
CA LEU A 107 -14.89 -8.17 -19.16
C LEU A 107 -15.75 -6.99 -18.69
N GLY A 108 -15.15 -5.88 -18.27
CA GLY A 108 -15.84 -4.72 -17.72
C GLY A 108 -16.37 -4.94 -16.29
N MET A 109 -15.95 -6.02 -15.62
CA MET A 109 -16.39 -6.36 -14.28
C MET A 109 -15.31 -7.06 -13.45
N PHE A 110 -15.28 -6.73 -12.16
CA PHE A 110 -14.45 -7.42 -11.18
C PHE A 110 -15.20 -8.63 -10.62
N ASP A 111 -14.81 -9.82 -11.04
CA ASP A 111 -15.35 -11.08 -10.54
C ASP A 111 -14.24 -11.97 -9.97
N VAL A 112 -14.60 -13.06 -9.30
CA VAL A 112 -13.65 -14.10 -8.90
C VAL A 112 -12.98 -14.69 -10.15
N ASP A 113 -11.69 -14.95 -10.06
CA ASP A 113 -10.95 -15.63 -11.13
C ASP A 113 -11.64 -16.98 -11.47
N PRO A 114 -11.85 -17.32 -12.75
CA PRO A 114 -12.39 -18.62 -13.16
C PRO A 114 -11.40 -19.77 -12.89
N PRO A 115 -11.80 -21.05 -13.00
CA PRO A 115 -10.95 -22.18 -12.59
C PRO A 115 -9.63 -22.28 -13.34
N ASP A 116 -9.65 -21.94 -14.63
CA ASP A 116 -8.55 -22.20 -15.54
C ASP A 116 -7.80 -20.92 -15.93
N GLN A 117 -8.17 -19.77 -15.35
CA GLN A 117 -7.58 -18.49 -15.69
C GLN A 117 -7.46 -17.57 -14.49
N ARG A 118 -6.26 -17.03 -14.31
CA ARG A 118 -5.95 -16.06 -13.27
C ARG A 118 -5.99 -14.65 -13.86
N TYR A 119 -6.64 -13.73 -13.15
CA TYR A 119 -6.55 -12.30 -13.45
C TYR A 119 -5.98 -11.51 -12.28
N THR A 120 -6.16 -12.02 -11.07
CA THR A 120 -5.77 -11.33 -9.84
C THR A 120 -4.27 -11.52 -9.58
N GLY A 121 -3.60 -10.43 -9.24
CA GLY A 121 -2.22 -10.39 -8.74
C GLY A 121 -2.16 -9.90 -7.29
N ASN A 122 -0.98 -10.01 -6.68
CA ASN A 122 -0.66 -9.46 -5.35
C ASN A 122 0.53 -8.50 -5.41
N THR A 123 0.91 -8.09 -6.62
CA THR A 123 1.93 -7.07 -6.88
C THR A 123 1.34 -6.03 -7.80
N LEU A 124 1.49 -4.76 -7.46
CA LEU A 124 1.12 -3.63 -8.30
C LEU A 124 2.40 -2.87 -8.64
N ALA A 125 2.82 -2.97 -9.90
CA ALA A 125 3.97 -2.26 -10.41
C ALA A 125 3.50 -1.13 -11.34
N LEU A 126 3.97 0.09 -11.08
CA LEU A 126 3.54 1.32 -11.71
C LEU A 126 4.76 2.18 -12.06
N VAL A 127 4.56 3.08 -13.02
CA VAL A 127 5.40 4.27 -13.19
C VAL A 127 4.55 5.49 -12.93
N THR A 128 4.95 6.33 -11.98
CA THR A 128 4.22 7.55 -11.61
C THR A 128 4.96 8.79 -12.08
N THR A 129 4.23 9.82 -12.51
CA THR A 129 4.82 11.14 -12.80
C THR A 129 5.27 11.83 -11.52
N LEU A 130 6.47 12.41 -11.53
CA LEU A 130 6.98 13.29 -10.50
C LEU A 130 6.91 14.76 -10.97
N PRO A 131 7.07 15.75 -10.07
CA PRO A 131 7.21 17.14 -10.47
C PRO A 131 8.30 17.30 -11.54
N HIS A 132 8.00 18.05 -12.59
CA HIS A 132 8.96 18.33 -13.65
C HIS A 132 10.11 19.21 -13.13
N ILE A 133 11.28 19.05 -13.72
CA ILE A 133 12.46 19.86 -13.42
C ILE A 133 12.56 20.95 -14.49
N THR A 134 12.63 22.21 -14.05
CA THR A 134 12.82 23.37 -14.93
C THR A 134 14.28 23.82 -14.86
N ILE A 135 14.95 23.87 -16.01
CA ILE A 135 16.39 24.09 -16.11
C ILE A 135 16.67 25.29 -17.00
N ASP A 136 17.42 26.27 -16.49
CA ASP A 136 17.93 27.37 -17.33
C ASP A 136 19.08 26.87 -18.20
N VAL A 137 18.84 26.82 -19.52
CA VAL A 137 19.84 26.34 -20.49
C VAL A 137 20.72 27.46 -21.04
N SER A 138 20.37 28.72 -20.77
CA SER A 138 21.06 29.87 -21.33
C SER A 138 22.46 30.09 -20.76
N GLY A 139 22.62 29.86 -19.45
CA GLY A 139 23.88 30.04 -18.73
C GLY A 139 24.37 31.49 -18.66
N ASP A 140 23.66 32.44 -19.29
CA ASP A 140 23.95 33.87 -19.33
C ASP A 140 22.88 34.71 -18.60
N GLY A 141 21.88 34.05 -17.99
CA GLY A 141 20.78 34.70 -17.28
C GLY A 141 19.64 35.17 -18.20
N SER A 142 19.65 34.83 -19.49
CA SER A 142 18.57 35.17 -20.43
C SER A 142 17.26 34.39 -20.21
N LYS A 143 17.15 33.61 -19.13
CA LYS A 143 15.92 32.93 -18.69
C LYS A 143 15.34 31.99 -19.77
N ASN A 144 16.20 31.28 -20.49
CA ASN A 144 15.75 30.23 -21.40
C ASN A 144 15.54 28.93 -20.64
N TYR A 145 14.33 28.69 -20.18
CA TYR A 145 14.01 27.50 -19.39
C TYR A 145 13.55 26.33 -20.25
N LYS A 146 14.08 25.14 -19.99
CA LYS A 146 13.59 23.88 -20.51
C LYS A 146 12.95 23.07 -19.38
N ARG A 147 11.78 22.52 -19.65
CA ARG A 147 11.08 21.60 -18.75
C ARG A 147 11.43 20.18 -19.15
N VAL A 148 11.77 19.35 -18.17
CA VAL A 148 11.92 17.90 -18.33
C VAL A 148 11.05 17.20 -17.30
N ASP A 149 10.11 16.41 -17.77
CA ASP A 149 9.26 15.54 -16.97
C ASP A 149 10.11 14.39 -16.39
N THR A 150 9.79 14.05 -15.15
CA THR A 150 10.46 12.99 -14.40
C THR A 150 9.46 11.95 -13.95
N PHE A 151 9.93 10.73 -13.79
CA PHE A 151 9.13 9.58 -13.43
C PHE A 151 9.77 8.81 -12.27
N GLN A 152 8.96 8.02 -11.58
CA GLN A 152 9.42 7.10 -10.55
C GLN A 152 8.73 5.75 -10.74
N PHE A 153 9.53 4.68 -10.71
CA PHE A 153 9.00 3.32 -10.66
C PHE A 153 8.60 3.01 -9.23
N LEU A 154 7.42 2.44 -9.09
CA LEU A 154 6.79 2.16 -7.81
C LEU A 154 6.21 0.76 -7.82
N ILE A 155 6.53 -0.04 -6.79
CA ILE A 155 6.04 -1.41 -6.68
C ILE A 155 5.47 -1.63 -5.28
N TYR A 156 4.21 -2.01 -5.23
CA TYR A 156 3.57 -2.55 -4.03
C TYR A 156 3.55 -4.06 -4.12
N TYR A 157 4.01 -4.75 -3.08
CA TYR A 157 4.12 -6.22 -3.08
C TYR A 157 3.95 -6.78 -1.67
N VAL A 158 3.61 -8.06 -1.58
CA VAL A 158 3.53 -8.75 -0.29
C VAL A 158 4.92 -9.28 0.08
N THR A 159 5.34 -9.00 1.30
CA THR A 159 6.61 -9.51 1.86
C THR A 159 6.35 -10.27 3.14
N ILE A 160 7.25 -11.18 3.50
CA ILE A 160 7.22 -11.88 4.78
C ILE A 160 8.29 -11.27 5.67
N ARG A 161 7.89 -10.81 6.85
CA ARG A 161 8.79 -10.26 7.87
C ARG A 161 9.67 -11.35 8.48
N ALA A 162 10.70 -10.93 9.21
CA ALA A 162 11.55 -11.84 9.97
C ALA A 162 10.79 -12.67 11.02
N ASP A 163 9.64 -12.18 11.51
CA ASP A 163 8.75 -12.90 12.44
C ASP A 163 7.74 -13.83 11.75
N GLY A 164 7.87 -14.01 10.42
CA GLY A 164 7.00 -14.85 9.61
C GLY A 164 5.66 -14.22 9.24
N ARG A 165 5.36 -12.99 9.68
CA ARG A 165 4.08 -12.32 9.39
C ARG A 165 4.12 -11.58 8.05
N PRO A 166 3.04 -11.59 7.26
CA PRO A 166 3.02 -10.88 5.99
C PRO A 166 2.84 -9.37 6.18
N ASP A 167 3.54 -8.60 5.36
CA ASP A 167 3.48 -7.14 5.28
C ASP A 167 3.24 -6.69 3.84
N LEU A 168 2.79 -5.45 3.69
CA LEU A 168 2.78 -4.75 2.43
C LEU A 168 4.08 -3.93 2.32
N GLY A 169 4.95 -4.35 1.41
CA GLY A 169 6.13 -3.60 1.00
C GLY A 169 5.78 -2.58 -0.08
N ARG A 170 6.38 -1.41 0.02
CA ARG A 170 6.44 -0.41 -1.05
C ARG A 170 7.90 -0.24 -1.44
N TRP A 171 8.22 -0.41 -2.72
CA TRP A 171 9.53 -0.12 -3.31
C TRP A 171 9.44 1.07 -4.25
N CYS A 172 10.35 2.03 -4.13
CA CYS A 172 10.46 3.18 -5.04
C CYS A 172 11.85 3.27 -5.66
N SER A 173 11.91 3.60 -6.96
CA SER A 173 13.18 3.92 -7.62
C SER A 173 13.68 5.33 -7.34
N THR A 174 14.94 5.59 -7.67
CA THR A 174 15.41 6.95 -7.96
C THR A 174 14.60 7.57 -9.10
N PRO A 175 14.43 8.90 -9.14
CA PRO A 175 13.79 9.57 -10.27
C PRO A 175 14.51 9.27 -11.59
N VAL A 176 13.73 9.15 -12.67
CA VAL A 176 14.23 8.97 -14.04
C VAL A 176 13.70 10.10 -14.91
N ALA A 177 14.49 10.60 -15.85
CA ALA A 177 14.09 11.70 -16.73
C ALA A 177 13.46 11.19 -18.04
N SER A 178 12.64 12.02 -18.70
CA SER A 178 12.11 11.71 -20.04
C SER A 178 13.21 11.75 -21.11
N TYR A 179 13.48 10.63 -21.78
CA TYR A 179 14.46 10.59 -22.87
C TYR A 179 14.07 11.47 -24.07
N SER A 180 12.80 11.39 -24.48
CA SER A 180 12.31 12.10 -25.67
C SER A 180 12.42 13.63 -25.53
N GLU A 181 12.16 14.14 -24.32
CA GLU A 181 12.27 15.58 -24.04
C GLU A 181 13.72 16.06 -24.04
N ILE A 182 14.65 15.27 -23.47
CA ILE A 182 16.09 15.61 -23.52
C ILE A 182 16.59 15.59 -24.97
N MET A 183 16.18 14.59 -25.77
CA MET A 183 16.59 14.47 -27.17
C MET A 183 15.94 15.51 -28.08
N SER A 184 14.80 16.09 -27.68
CA SER A 184 14.19 17.21 -28.41
C SER A 184 15.03 18.49 -28.38
N ILE A 185 16.02 18.58 -27.47
CA ILE A 185 16.94 19.71 -27.38
C ILE A 185 18.01 19.60 -28.46
N SER A 186 17.85 20.39 -29.53
CA SER A 186 18.74 20.36 -30.70
C SER A 186 20.15 20.88 -30.42
N ASN A 187 20.30 21.87 -29.54
CA ASN A 187 21.60 22.45 -29.20
C ASN A 187 22.34 21.54 -28.20
N GLU A 188 23.48 21.00 -28.61
CA GLU A 188 24.24 20.03 -27.81
C GLU A 188 24.77 20.62 -26.49
N THR A 189 25.15 21.89 -26.48
CA THR A 189 25.62 22.58 -25.26
C THR A 189 24.48 22.75 -24.26
N GLN A 190 23.28 23.08 -24.74
CA GLN A 190 22.08 23.17 -23.89
C GLN A 190 21.69 21.79 -23.35
N ARG A 191 21.74 20.76 -24.20
CA ARG A 191 21.46 19.37 -23.81
C ARG A 191 22.44 18.88 -22.75
N ALA A 192 23.74 19.14 -22.91
CA ALA A 192 24.76 18.81 -21.92
C ALA A 192 24.50 19.48 -20.56
N ARG A 193 24.10 20.76 -20.55
CA ARG A 193 23.71 21.49 -19.32
C ARG A 193 22.48 20.87 -18.66
N VAL A 194 21.47 20.48 -19.45
CA VAL A 194 20.28 19.77 -18.94
C VAL A 194 20.67 18.46 -18.29
N ILE A 195 21.50 17.63 -18.95
CA ILE A 195 21.98 16.35 -18.41
C ILE A 195 22.72 16.55 -17.09
N ALA A 196 23.67 17.51 -17.05
CA ALA A 196 24.42 17.82 -15.84
C ALA A 196 23.50 18.28 -14.70
N LYS A 197 22.49 19.11 -15.00
CA LYS A 197 21.54 19.58 -13.99
C LYS A 197 20.61 18.47 -13.50
N LEU A 198 20.11 17.61 -14.38
CA LEU A 198 19.30 16.44 -14.00
C LEU A 198 20.07 15.50 -13.06
N ALA A 199 21.36 15.27 -13.35
CA ALA A 199 22.24 14.48 -12.48
C ALA A 199 22.43 15.12 -11.09
N GLN A 200 22.55 16.46 -11.02
CA GLN A 200 22.60 17.19 -9.74
C GLN A 200 21.30 17.07 -8.94
N GLU A 201 20.15 16.98 -9.61
CA GLU A 201 18.84 16.75 -8.99
C GLU A 201 18.58 15.25 -8.67
N GLY A 202 19.59 14.38 -8.85
CA GLY A 202 19.52 12.96 -8.48
C GLY A 202 18.94 12.03 -9.55
N CYS A 203 18.71 12.52 -10.77
CA CYS A 203 18.37 11.65 -11.91
C CYS A 203 19.63 11.01 -12.48
N CYS A 204 19.77 9.69 -12.36
CA CYS A 204 20.92 8.96 -12.90
C CYS A 204 20.69 8.43 -14.33
N CYS A 205 19.44 8.34 -14.76
CA CYS A 205 19.08 7.79 -16.06
C CYS A 205 17.89 8.51 -16.71
N ALA A 206 17.80 8.37 -18.02
CA ALA A 206 16.64 8.73 -18.82
C ALA A 206 15.92 7.46 -19.30
N TRP A 207 14.59 7.55 -19.41
CA TRP A 207 13.72 6.46 -19.82
C TRP A 207 13.02 6.80 -21.15
N ASP A 208 13.18 5.93 -22.14
CA ASP A 208 12.46 5.93 -23.41
C ASP A 208 11.30 4.92 -23.33
N GLN A 209 10.08 5.45 -23.31
CA GLN A 209 8.86 4.65 -23.15
C GLN A 209 8.52 3.84 -24.41
N THR A 210 9.15 4.14 -25.54
CA THR A 210 8.84 3.54 -26.85
C THR A 210 9.68 2.31 -27.17
N LYS A 211 10.68 2.00 -26.33
CA LYS A 211 11.66 0.93 -26.55
C LYS A 211 11.40 -0.25 -25.63
N PRO A 212 11.85 -1.47 -26.00
CA PRO A 212 11.87 -2.61 -25.09
C PRO A 212 12.85 -2.40 -23.93
N ALA A 213 12.72 -3.20 -22.86
CA ALA A 213 13.41 -3.02 -21.59
C ALA A 213 14.95 -2.90 -21.70
N ASP A 214 15.57 -3.67 -22.59
CA ASP A 214 17.01 -3.70 -22.84
C ASP A 214 17.54 -2.47 -23.60
N ALA A 215 16.66 -1.70 -24.24
CA ALA A 215 16.97 -0.50 -25.01
C ALA A 215 16.28 0.79 -24.47
N ALA A 216 15.54 0.68 -23.35
CA ALA A 216 14.70 1.75 -22.82
C ALA A 216 15.42 2.72 -21.87
N PHE A 217 16.59 2.35 -21.33
CA PHE A 217 17.25 3.14 -20.30
C PHE A 217 18.60 3.67 -20.76
N TYR A 218 18.84 4.95 -20.52
CA TYR A 218 20.09 5.64 -20.86
C TYR A 218 20.71 6.24 -19.60
N THR A 219 21.99 5.98 -19.34
CA THR A 219 22.72 6.57 -18.22
C THR A 219 23.05 8.02 -18.55
N LEU A 220 22.83 8.92 -17.60
CA LEU A 220 23.17 10.34 -17.73
C LEU A 220 24.63 10.55 -17.30
N ASP A 221 25.52 10.82 -18.25
CA ASP A 221 26.90 11.20 -17.94
C ASP A 221 27.00 12.73 -17.77
N ALA A 222 26.98 13.17 -16.52
CA ALA A 222 27.09 14.60 -16.17
C ALA A 222 28.44 15.22 -16.57
N SER A 223 29.51 14.42 -16.66
CA SER A 223 30.86 14.92 -16.98
C SER A 223 31.02 15.19 -18.47
N ARG A 224 30.42 14.36 -19.30
CA ARG A 224 30.45 14.47 -20.77
C ARG A 224 29.24 15.22 -21.33
N GLY A 225 28.17 15.36 -20.54
CA GLY A 225 26.89 15.89 -21.02
C GLY A 225 26.27 15.01 -22.11
N GLN A 226 26.48 13.71 -22.02
CA GLN A 226 26.03 12.71 -22.99
C GLN A 226 25.14 11.66 -22.31
N MET A 227 24.38 10.94 -23.13
CA MET A 227 23.56 9.82 -22.70
C MET A 227 24.04 8.57 -23.42
N ASP A 228 24.37 7.55 -22.66
CA ASP A 228 24.79 6.25 -23.18
C ASP A 228 23.74 5.20 -22.81
N LEU A 229 23.47 4.25 -23.70
CA LEU A 229 22.55 3.16 -23.39
C LEU A 229 23.03 2.41 -22.14
N ALA A 230 22.15 2.26 -21.15
CA ALA A 230 22.50 1.58 -19.92
C ALA A 230 22.74 0.09 -20.19
N THR A 231 23.87 -0.41 -19.73
CA THR A 231 24.14 -1.85 -19.79
C THR A 231 23.46 -2.56 -18.62
N ALA A 232 23.13 -3.85 -18.78
CA ALA A 232 22.55 -4.65 -17.70
C ALA A 232 23.39 -4.63 -16.41
N SER A 233 24.71 -4.46 -16.54
CA SER A 233 25.63 -4.32 -15.40
C SER A 233 25.45 -3.02 -14.60
N GLN A 234 24.94 -1.96 -15.22
CA GLN A 234 24.83 -0.64 -14.62
C GLN A 234 23.54 -0.43 -13.81
N LYS A 235 22.62 -1.41 -13.80
CA LYS A 235 21.39 -1.37 -12.98
C LYS A 235 20.72 0.01 -13.06
N PRO A 236 20.14 0.37 -14.22
CA PRO A 236 19.83 1.76 -14.56
C PRO A 236 18.89 2.42 -13.58
N VAL A 237 17.97 1.64 -13.02
CA VAL A 237 17.01 2.09 -12.04
C VAL A 237 17.45 1.58 -10.68
N ARG A 238 18.09 2.47 -9.91
CA ARG A 238 18.50 2.17 -8.55
C ARG A 238 17.32 2.33 -7.62
N GLN A 239 17.33 1.53 -6.57
CA GLN A 239 16.51 1.78 -5.40
C GLN A 239 16.95 3.12 -4.77
N ALA A 240 16.02 4.02 -4.46
CA ALA A 240 16.37 5.24 -3.72
C ALA A 240 16.97 4.85 -2.34
N ASP A 241 17.88 5.64 -1.76
CA ASP A 241 18.55 5.26 -0.50
C ASP A 241 17.57 4.85 0.61
N ASP A 242 18.01 3.91 1.48
CA ASP A 242 17.47 3.20 2.69
C ASP A 242 15.97 3.30 3.11
N LEU A 243 15.23 4.32 2.67
CA LEU A 243 13.81 4.58 2.90
C LEU A 243 12.87 4.03 1.81
N SER A 244 13.43 3.49 0.73
CA SER A 244 12.69 3.08 -0.46
C SER A 244 11.96 1.75 -0.32
N ILE A 245 12.40 0.82 0.54
CA ILE A 245 11.62 -0.34 0.95
C ILE A 245 10.94 0.00 2.27
N ARG A 246 9.66 0.37 2.19
CA ARG A 246 8.86 0.68 3.37
C ARG A 246 7.88 -0.45 3.65
N ASN A 247 8.02 -1.05 4.82
CA ASN A 247 7.00 -1.91 5.41
C ASN A 247 5.85 -1.03 5.89
N MET A 248 4.69 -1.11 5.23
CA MET A 248 3.58 -0.18 5.49
C MET A 248 2.78 -0.56 6.74
N LEU A 249 2.86 -1.82 7.18
CA LEU A 249 2.06 -2.36 8.28
C LEU A 249 2.89 -2.64 9.56
N ALA A 250 4.18 -2.97 9.43
CA ALA A 250 5.04 -3.38 10.57
C ALA A 250 5.04 -2.36 11.70
N ASP A 251 5.33 -1.09 11.39
CA ASP A 251 5.42 0.01 12.37
C ASP A 251 4.09 0.28 13.10
N ARG A 252 3.00 -0.29 12.60
CA ARG A 252 1.64 -0.07 13.10
C ARG A 252 1.07 -1.29 13.84
N HIS A 253 1.87 -2.33 14.02
CA HIS A 253 1.46 -3.62 14.63
C HIS A 253 0.22 -4.23 13.97
N VAL A 254 0.10 -4.05 12.66
CA VAL A 254 -0.88 -4.73 11.81
C VAL A 254 -0.13 -5.56 10.77
N GLU A 255 -0.82 -6.45 10.10
CA GLU A 255 -0.26 -7.35 9.09
C GLU A 255 -1.30 -7.57 8.00
N ILE A 256 -0.87 -8.10 6.85
CA ILE A 256 -1.83 -8.57 5.84
C ILE A 256 -2.58 -9.77 6.43
N ALA A 257 -3.90 -9.81 6.26
CA ALA A 257 -4.70 -10.91 6.79
C ALA A 257 -4.49 -12.18 5.96
N GLU A 258 -3.82 -13.18 6.54
CA GLU A 258 -3.67 -14.50 5.90
C GLU A 258 -5.00 -15.24 5.80
N ASN A 259 -5.21 -15.91 4.68
CA ASN A 259 -6.39 -16.75 4.49
C ASN A 259 -6.47 -17.88 5.52
N GLY A 260 -7.67 -18.11 6.06
CA GLY A 260 -7.95 -19.25 6.95
C GLY A 260 -7.47 -19.07 8.39
N THR A 261 -6.76 -17.99 8.72
CA THR A 261 -6.23 -17.75 10.07
C THR A 261 -7.19 -17.02 11.03
N GLY A 262 -8.42 -16.73 10.58
CA GLY A 262 -9.41 -16.00 11.37
C GLY A 262 -10.85 -16.46 11.16
N ARG A 263 -11.74 -15.99 12.04
CA ARG A 263 -13.21 -16.21 11.98
C ARG A 263 -13.90 -15.44 10.84
N VAL A 264 -13.17 -14.58 10.13
CA VAL A 264 -13.72 -13.73 9.07
C VAL A 264 -13.49 -14.42 7.74
N ALA A 265 -14.57 -14.85 7.09
CA ALA A 265 -14.53 -15.25 5.70
C ALA A 265 -14.22 -13.99 4.87
N VAL A 266 -13.02 -13.97 4.30
CA VAL A 266 -12.51 -12.88 3.48
C VAL A 266 -12.95 -13.16 2.04
N PRO A 267 -13.83 -12.35 1.39
CA PRO A 267 -14.19 -12.53 -0.02
C PRO A 267 -12.94 -12.48 -0.89
N LYS A 268 -12.81 -13.32 -1.91
CA LYS A 268 -11.55 -13.47 -2.67
C LYS A 268 -11.81 -13.23 -4.14
N PHE A 269 -10.95 -12.45 -4.80
CA PHE A 269 -10.94 -12.39 -6.26
C PHE A 269 -9.98 -13.46 -6.80
N ALA A 270 -8.82 -13.61 -6.18
CA ALA A 270 -7.93 -14.73 -6.47
C ALA A 270 -8.51 -16.03 -5.93
N ARG A 271 -8.44 -17.11 -6.73
CA ARG A 271 -8.67 -18.46 -6.20
C ARG A 271 -7.59 -18.81 -5.18
N PRO A 272 -7.91 -19.59 -4.14
CA PRO A 272 -6.91 -20.09 -3.21
C PRO A 272 -6.04 -21.16 -3.89
N GLU A 273 -5.09 -20.71 -4.71
CA GLU A 273 -3.94 -21.53 -5.09
C GLU A 273 -3.01 -21.66 -3.87
N SER A 274 -2.31 -22.80 -3.72
CA SER A 274 -1.41 -23.00 -2.58
C SER A 274 -0.29 -21.94 -2.60
N GLY A 275 -0.28 -21.04 -1.62
CA GLY A 275 0.80 -20.08 -1.41
C GLY A 275 0.58 -18.68 -2.01
N PHE A 276 -0.58 -18.37 -2.59
CA PHE A 276 -0.91 -16.97 -2.90
C PHE A 276 -1.19 -16.22 -1.60
N PRO A 277 -0.44 -15.16 -1.23
CA PRO A 277 -0.71 -14.45 0.01
C PRO A 277 -1.94 -13.57 -0.19
N HIS A 278 -3.04 -14.01 0.39
CA HIS A 278 -4.29 -13.28 0.33
C HIS A 278 -4.28 -12.09 1.28
N GLY A 279 -5.05 -11.07 0.95
CA GLY A 279 -5.16 -9.84 1.73
C GLY A 279 -4.52 -8.61 1.09
N PHE A 280 -3.75 -8.77 0.02
CA PHE A 280 -3.52 -7.69 -0.95
C PHE A 280 -3.74 -8.24 -2.36
N GLU A 281 -4.84 -7.84 -2.96
CA GLU A 281 -5.28 -8.33 -4.27
C GLU A 281 -5.45 -7.13 -5.22
N ILE A 282 -4.94 -7.29 -6.43
CA ILE A 282 -4.92 -6.29 -7.49
C ILE A 282 -5.52 -6.92 -8.73
N ARG A 283 -6.46 -6.22 -9.36
CA ARG A 283 -7.02 -6.61 -10.64
C ARG A 283 -7.14 -5.38 -11.53
N ILE A 284 -6.82 -5.54 -12.81
CA ILE A 284 -6.95 -4.48 -13.81
C ILE A 284 -7.98 -4.95 -14.82
N ASP A 285 -9.02 -4.16 -15.02
CA ASP A 285 -10.13 -4.52 -15.89
C ASP A 285 -10.57 -3.35 -16.77
N GLY A 286 -11.02 -3.63 -17.99
CA GLY A 286 -11.57 -2.66 -18.92
C GLY A 286 -10.71 -2.45 -20.17
N PRO A 287 -11.25 -1.74 -21.18
CA PRO A 287 -10.54 -1.45 -22.43
C PRO A 287 -9.39 -0.46 -22.19
N GLY A 288 -8.44 -0.40 -23.13
CA GLY A 288 -7.23 0.43 -23.02
C GLY A 288 -7.47 1.88 -22.56
N SER A 289 -8.51 2.54 -23.07
CA SER A 289 -8.85 3.94 -22.77
C SER A 289 -9.76 4.15 -21.54
N GLY A 290 -9.95 3.11 -20.72
CA GLY A 290 -10.92 3.14 -19.62
C GLY A 290 -10.63 2.11 -18.54
N ARG A 291 -9.36 1.69 -18.39
CA ARG A 291 -8.98 0.67 -17.43
C ARG A 291 -9.27 1.12 -16.00
N LEU A 292 -9.77 0.20 -15.19
CA LEU A 292 -10.01 0.35 -13.77
C LEU A 292 -9.09 -0.60 -13.01
N VAL A 293 -8.47 -0.11 -11.95
CA VAL A 293 -7.69 -0.92 -11.00
C VAL A 293 -8.53 -1.13 -9.75
N LEU A 294 -8.82 -2.40 -9.48
CA LEU A 294 -9.33 -2.84 -8.19
C LEU A 294 -8.15 -3.05 -7.24
N ILE A 295 -8.17 -2.33 -6.13
CA ILE A 295 -7.25 -2.52 -5.00
C ILE A 295 -8.08 -3.08 -3.86
N ARG A 296 -7.72 -4.27 -3.42
CA ARG A 296 -8.30 -4.90 -2.25
C ARG A 296 -7.23 -5.11 -1.20
N LEU A 297 -7.43 -4.54 -0.03
CA LEU A 297 -6.54 -4.66 1.11
C LEU A 297 -7.31 -5.20 2.32
N VAL A 298 -6.80 -6.26 2.91
CA VAL A 298 -7.30 -6.88 4.13
C VAL A 298 -6.16 -6.91 5.11
N VAL A 299 -6.34 -6.19 6.21
CA VAL A 299 -5.35 -6.12 7.28
C VAL A 299 -5.92 -6.73 8.54
N SER A 300 -5.05 -7.31 9.35
CA SER A 300 -5.42 -7.83 10.65
C SER A 300 -4.45 -7.34 11.72
N LYS A 301 -4.93 -7.35 12.97
CA LYS A 301 -4.11 -7.15 14.15
C LYS A 301 -4.07 -8.46 14.91
N ARG A 302 -2.87 -8.99 15.15
CA ARG A 302 -2.64 -10.15 16.01
C ARG A 302 -2.11 -9.74 17.38
N THR A 303 -2.61 -10.40 18.42
CA THR A 303 -2.06 -10.35 19.79
C THR A 303 -1.70 -11.78 20.18
N GLY A 304 -0.40 -12.07 20.22
CA GLY A 304 0.08 -13.47 20.20
C GLY A 304 -0.32 -14.15 18.88
N ASP A 305 -0.89 -15.35 18.98
CA ASP A 305 -1.37 -16.14 17.83
C ASP A 305 -2.84 -15.86 17.47
N ARG A 306 -3.50 -14.97 18.22
CA ARG A 306 -4.91 -14.65 18.01
C ARG A 306 -5.07 -13.38 17.18
N VAL A 307 -5.80 -13.48 16.07
CA VAL A 307 -6.34 -12.32 15.36
C VAL A 307 -7.39 -11.65 16.24
N THR A 308 -7.15 -10.41 16.65
CA THR A 308 -8.06 -9.64 17.51
C THR A 308 -8.97 -8.72 16.72
N ASN A 309 -8.50 -8.20 15.58
CA ASN A 309 -9.23 -7.26 14.74
C ASN A 309 -8.84 -7.46 13.27
N SER A 310 -9.74 -7.13 12.35
CA SER A 310 -9.47 -7.21 10.92
C SER A 310 -10.32 -6.20 10.16
N ALA A 311 -9.73 -5.52 9.18
CA ALA A 311 -10.46 -4.61 8.30
C ALA A 311 -10.22 -4.97 6.85
N GLN A 312 -11.24 -4.75 6.02
CA GLN A 312 -11.16 -4.88 4.58
C GLN A 312 -11.49 -3.54 3.95
N VAL A 313 -10.67 -3.13 2.98
CA VAL A 313 -10.88 -1.96 2.15
C VAL A 313 -10.85 -2.39 0.69
N LEU A 314 -11.81 -1.90 -0.06
CA LEU A 314 -11.92 -2.09 -1.50
C LEU A 314 -11.94 -0.70 -2.16
N ARG A 315 -11.08 -0.50 -3.16
CA ARG A 315 -11.03 0.72 -3.96
C ARG A 315 -11.02 0.34 -5.43
N ILE A 316 -11.83 1.03 -6.22
CA ILE A 316 -11.77 0.99 -7.68
C ILE A 316 -11.26 2.36 -8.10
N VAL A 317 -10.19 2.37 -8.88
CA VAL A 317 -9.50 3.58 -9.28
C VAL A 317 -9.35 3.58 -10.80
N PRO A 318 -9.74 4.66 -11.50
CA PRO A 318 -9.46 4.76 -12.93
C PRO A 318 -7.95 4.84 -13.13
N LEU A 319 -7.44 4.00 -14.02
CA LEU A 319 -6.11 4.12 -14.57
C LEU A 319 -6.23 5.06 -15.78
N ARG A 320 -5.49 6.18 -15.77
CA ARG A 320 -5.44 7.05 -16.94
C ARG A 320 -4.85 6.27 -18.11
N ASP A 321 -5.30 6.57 -19.32
CA ASP A 321 -4.84 5.96 -20.58
C ASP A 321 -3.32 5.77 -20.56
N VAL A 322 -2.92 4.51 -20.36
CA VAL A 322 -1.55 4.01 -20.44
C VAL A 322 -1.33 3.44 -21.82
#